data_AF-A0AA86SDQ2-F1
#
_entry.id   AF-A0AA86SDQ2-F1
#
_cell.length_a   1.000
_cell.length_b   1.000
_cell.length_c   1.000
_cell.angle_alpha   90.00
_cell.angle_beta   90.00
_cell.angle_gamma   90.00
#
_symmetry.space_group_name_H-M   'P 1'
#
loop_
_entity.id
_entity.type
_entity.pdbx_description
1 polymer ?
#
loop_
_entity_poly.entity_id
_entity_poly.type
_entity_poly.pdbx_seq_one_letter_code
_entity_poly.pdbx_strand_id
1 'polypeptide(L)'
;MEESEKTPQIVQVLEALKQATHDIQRHHTSDSPAVKALLELQPILSSSDPNLCALSEHLNHLKTLIHSLNNSKGLRSFLTRPLSTHSLSRLAASIEYEIQGWIDRETLLALSTSLRNPNENINELVAMLTQFRDRVSQGFNRELQDLVLKLKLFSSLETILLDEKCADRVREQAGLAVAALIGFNKDVFVGQVLMGPTVRALVSMGSVLSLEVLCSLIRSIRSPLVDEIESNGEIPRVMALLNSADLQLQVLALKCVMEIGYFGRKEAVEAMVKEGLLEKLVELQRSENGGDLIEIGKERVSAVLERHPFASCVARFAVQLEVGEGLRQREKRAFKPEILVRVRKASVSDAEAATIAAEVLWGSSP
;
A
#
# COMPACT_ATOMS: atom_id res chain seq x y z
N MET A 1 2.21 -21.32 -29.61
CA MET A 1 1.27 -20.20 -29.83
C MET A 1 -0.13 -20.50 -29.29
N GLU A 2 -0.58 -21.76 -29.21
CA GLU A 2 -1.92 -22.13 -28.67
C GLU A 2 -2.04 -22.22 -27.13
N GLU A 3 -0.95 -22.28 -26.36
CA GLU A 3 -1.02 -22.34 -24.88
C GLU A 3 -1.26 -20.96 -24.25
N SER A 4 -0.78 -19.88 -24.87
CA SER A 4 -0.87 -18.51 -24.34
C SER A 4 -2.28 -17.92 -24.36
N GLU A 5 -3.15 -18.38 -25.27
CA GLU A 5 -4.55 -17.90 -25.37
C GLU A 5 -5.52 -18.65 -24.45
N LYS A 6 -5.15 -19.82 -23.93
CA LYS A 6 -6.00 -20.63 -23.04
C LYS A 6 -6.00 -20.12 -21.61
N THR A 7 -4.89 -19.55 -21.14
CA THR A 7 -4.72 -19.09 -19.77
C THR A 7 -5.67 -17.95 -19.37
N PRO A 8 -5.88 -16.90 -20.18
CA PRO A 8 -6.83 -15.82 -19.85
C PRO A 8 -8.27 -16.29 -19.76
N GLN A 9 -8.67 -17.22 -20.65
CA GLN A 9 -10.02 -17.81 -20.63
C GLN A 9 -10.24 -18.68 -19.39
N ILE A 10 -9.22 -19.44 -18.97
CA ILE A 10 -9.29 -20.25 -17.74
C ILE A 10 -9.40 -19.37 -16.50
N VAL A 11 -8.66 -18.26 -16.41
CA VAL A 11 -8.77 -17.32 -15.27
C VAL A 11 -10.17 -16.72 -15.17
N GLN A 12 -10.77 -16.30 -16.30
CA GLN A 12 -12.15 -15.78 -16.31
C GLN A 12 -13.18 -16.83 -15.86
N VAL A 13 -12.99 -18.09 -16.29
CA VAL A 13 -13.82 -19.20 -15.83
C VAL A 13 -13.66 -19.41 -14.33
N LEU A 14 -12.43 -19.38 -13.81
CA LEU A 14 -12.14 -19.50 -12.38
C LEU A 14 -12.73 -18.34 -11.55
N GLU A 15 -12.68 -17.11 -12.05
CA GLU A 15 -13.32 -15.95 -11.39
C GLU A 15 -14.84 -16.10 -11.31
N ALA A 16 -15.48 -16.55 -12.39
CA ALA A 16 -16.92 -16.84 -12.40
C ALA A 16 -17.29 -17.95 -11.40
N LEU A 17 -16.42 -18.95 -11.24
CA LEU A 17 -16.62 -20.02 -10.27
C LEU A 17 -16.42 -19.58 -8.84
N LYS A 18 -15.42 -18.73 -8.59
CA LYS A 18 -15.20 -18.08 -7.29
C LYS A 18 -16.45 -17.31 -6.86
N GLN A 19 -17.05 -16.58 -7.80
CA GLN A 19 -18.31 -15.88 -7.55
C GLN A 19 -19.45 -16.88 -7.23
N ALA A 20 -19.55 -17.97 -7.99
CA ALA A 20 -20.53 -19.03 -7.75
C ALA A 20 -20.36 -19.70 -6.37
N THR A 21 -19.13 -19.96 -5.92
CA THR A 21 -18.87 -20.51 -4.57
C THR A 21 -19.27 -19.55 -3.46
N HIS A 22 -19.02 -18.26 -3.66
CA HIS A 22 -19.41 -17.23 -2.71
C HIS A 22 -20.94 -17.09 -2.62
N ASP A 23 -21.67 -17.25 -3.74
CA ASP A 23 -23.13 -17.25 -3.74
C ASP A 23 -23.72 -18.49 -3.02
N ILE A 24 -23.05 -19.65 -3.10
CA ILE A 24 -23.42 -20.86 -2.33
C ILE A 24 -23.26 -20.62 -0.83
N GLN A 25 -22.20 -19.92 -0.42
CA GLN A 25 -21.97 -19.57 0.99
C GLN A 25 -23.07 -18.64 1.53
N ARG A 26 -23.58 -17.70 0.72
CA ARG A 26 -24.62 -16.74 1.13
C ARG A 26 -26.03 -17.31 1.11
N HIS A 27 -26.35 -18.15 0.13
CA HIS A 27 -27.74 -18.58 -0.12
C HIS A 27 -28.05 -20.01 0.32
N HIS A 28 -27.05 -20.81 0.74
CA HIS A 28 -27.26 -22.08 1.45
C HIS A 28 -28.20 -23.09 0.74
N THR A 29 -28.36 -22.99 -0.58
CA THR A 29 -29.28 -23.83 -1.36
C THR A 29 -28.51 -24.86 -2.20
N SER A 30 -28.92 -26.12 -2.11
CA SER A 30 -28.29 -27.26 -2.81
C SER A 30 -28.67 -27.36 -4.29
N ASP A 31 -29.67 -26.60 -4.74
CA ASP A 31 -30.22 -26.61 -6.11
C ASP A 31 -29.87 -25.34 -6.91
N SER A 32 -28.86 -24.59 -6.47
CA SER A 32 -28.49 -23.33 -7.14
C SER A 32 -27.80 -23.58 -8.50
N PRO A 33 -28.00 -22.69 -9.50
CA PRO A 33 -27.27 -22.74 -10.77
C PRO A 33 -25.75 -22.76 -10.59
N ALA A 34 -25.24 -22.10 -9.53
CA ALA A 34 -23.83 -22.07 -9.16
C ALA A 34 -23.26 -23.46 -8.82
N VAL A 35 -24.05 -24.30 -8.13
CA VAL A 35 -23.67 -25.69 -7.82
C VAL A 35 -23.55 -26.53 -9.09
N LYS A 36 -24.45 -26.33 -10.06
CA LYS A 36 -24.43 -27.06 -11.34
C LYS A 36 -23.22 -26.65 -12.18
N ALA A 37 -22.93 -25.35 -12.26
CA ALA A 37 -21.74 -24.84 -12.96
C ALA A 37 -20.43 -25.43 -12.40
N LEU A 38 -20.28 -25.50 -11.07
CA LEU A 38 -19.10 -26.10 -10.43
C LEU A 38 -18.92 -27.60 -10.76
N LEU A 39 -20.02 -28.35 -10.87
CA LEU A 39 -19.98 -29.78 -11.18
C LEU A 39 -19.70 -30.06 -12.67
N GLU A 40 -20.08 -29.15 -13.57
CA GLU A 40 -19.80 -29.25 -15.01
C GLU A 40 -18.30 -29.08 -15.36
N LEU A 41 -17.51 -28.53 -14.44
CA LEU A 41 -16.06 -28.33 -14.61
C LEU A 41 -15.19 -29.47 -14.09
N GLN A 42 -15.77 -30.40 -13.33
CA GLN A 42 -15.11 -31.62 -12.91
C GLN A 42 -14.34 -32.35 -14.04
N PRO A 43 -14.91 -32.56 -15.25
CA PRO A 43 -14.20 -33.22 -16.35
C PRO A 43 -13.06 -32.38 -16.94
N ILE A 44 -13.12 -31.05 -16.88
CA ILE A 44 -12.11 -30.14 -17.45
C ILE A 44 -10.88 -30.06 -16.54
N LEU A 45 -11.09 -30.12 -15.22
CA LEU A 45 -10.03 -29.97 -14.21
C LEU A 45 -9.33 -31.30 -13.88
N SER A 46 -9.95 -32.45 -14.19
CA SER A 46 -9.45 -33.77 -13.79
C SER A 46 -8.32 -34.32 -14.68
N SER A 47 -7.94 -33.65 -15.77
CA SER A 47 -7.08 -34.28 -16.80
C SER A 47 -5.65 -33.77 -16.94
N SER A 48 -5.16 -32.74 -16.22
CA SER A 48 -3.88 -32.13 -16.65
C SER A 48 -2.90 -31.53 -15.63
N ASP A 49 -3.26 -31.23 -14.37
CA ASP A 49 -2.27 -30.62 -13.45
C ASP A 49 -2.28 -31.22 -12.02
N PRO A 50 -1.12 -31.66 -11.47
CA PRO A 50 -1.03 -32.18 -10.10
C PRO A 50 -1.45 -31.18 -9.02
N ASN A 51 -1.50 -29.88 -9.31
CA ASN A 51 -1.96 -28.86 -8.37
C ASN A 51 -3.49 -28.70 -8.34
N LEU A 52 -4.24 -29.37 -9.25
CA LEU A 52 -5.71 -29.38 -9.29
C LEU A 52 -6.32 -30.57 -8.52
N CYS A 53 -5.49 -31.48 -7.98
CA CYS A 53 -5.96 -32.67 -7.29
C CYS A 53 -6.83 -32.33 -6.07
N ALA A 54 -6.41 -31.36 -5.25
CA ALA A 54 -7.19 -30.92 -4.10
C ALA A 54 -8.56 -30.32 -4.50
N LEU A 55 -8.58 -29.53 -5.57
CA LEU A 55 -9.82 -28.97 -6.12
C LEU A 55 -10.75 -30.08 -6.66
N SER A 56 -10.21 -31.07 -7.36
CA SER A 56 -10.98 -32.23 -7.85
C SER A 56 -11.55 -33.07 -6.70
N GLU A 57 -10.79 -33.28 -5.63
CA GLU A 57 -11.27 -33.94 -4.41
C GLU A 57 -12.40 -33.15 -3.74
N HIS A 58 -12.27 -31.81 -3.63
CA HIS A 58 -13.32 -30.96 -3.08
C HIS A 58 -14.60 -30.97 -3.94
N LEU A 59 -14.48 -30.98 -5.27
CA LEU A 59 -15.62 -31.09 -6.19
C LEU A 59 -16.30 -32.47 -6.11
N ASN A 60 -15.52 -33.54 -5.93
CA ASN A 60 -16.07 -34.88 -5.63
C ASN A 60 -16.82 -34.90 -4.30
N HIS A 61 -16.28 -34.26 -3.26
CA HIS A 61 -16.94 -34.13 -1.98
C HIS A 61 -18.22 -33.29 -2.06
N LEU A 62 -18.25 -32.27 -2.91
CA LEU A 62 -19.42 -31.44 -3.16
C LEU A 62 -20.53 -32.29 -3.78
N LYS A 63 -20.19 -33.08 -4.80
CA LYS A 63 -21.10 -34.00 -5.48
C LYS A 63 -21.71 -35.03 -4.52
N THR A 64 -20.91 -35.62 -3.63
CA THR A 64 -21.40 -36.61 -2.66
C THR A 64 -22.29 -35.97 -1.59
N LEU A 65 -21.95 -34.77 -1.10
CA LEU A 65 -22.78 -34.03 -0.15
C LEU A 65 -24.13 -33.65 -0.73
N ILE A 66 -24.18 -33.18 -1.98
CA ILE A 66 -25.44 -32.85 -2.68
C ILE A 66 -26.29 -34.10 -2.89
N HIS A 67 -25.66 -35.22 -3.30
CA HIS A 67 -26.38 -36.47 -3.47
C HIS A 67 -26.99 -36.99 -2.16
N SER A 68 -26.27 -36.85 -1.05
CA SER A 68 -26.75 -37.19 0.30
C SER A 68 -27.92 -36.28 0.74
N LEU A 69 -27.80 -34.98 0.48
CA LEU A 69 -28.85 -33.99 0.75
C LEU A 69 -30.15 -34.31 0.01
N ASN A 70 -30.07 -34.62 -1.28
CA ASN A 70 -31.24 -34.90 -2.13
C ASN A 70 -31.91 -36.25 -1.79
N ASN A 71 -31.16 -37.21 -1.25
CA ASN A 71 -31.68 -38.54 -0.89
C ASN A 71 -32.20 -38.65 0.56
N SER A 72 -31.97 -37.63 1.41
CA SER A 72 -32.44 -37.63 2.80
C SER A 72 -33.93 -37.25 2.91
N LYS A 73 -34.80 -38.20 3.29
CA LYS A 73 -36.25 -37.98 3.53
C LYS A 73 -36.64 -38.30 4.98
N GLY A 74 -37.53 -37.51 5.58
CA GLY A 74 -38.12 -37.75 6.92
C GLY A 74 -37.47 -36.97 8.07
N LEU A 75 -37.86 -37.23 9.34
CA LEU A 75 -37.40 -36.51 10.56
C LEU A 75 -35.87 -36.36 10.71
N ARG A 76 -35.08 -37.25 10.10
CA ARG A 76 -33.61 -37.11 10.02
C ARG A 76 -33.18 -35.85 9.25
N SER A 77 -33.94 -35.41 8.24
CA SER A 77 -33.64 -34.21 7.44
C SER A 77 -33.72 -32.90 8.23
N PHE A 78 -34.49 -32.85 9.31
CA PHE A 78 -34.63 -31.64 10.15
C PHE A 78 -33.40 -31.39 11.01
N LEU A 79 -32.71 -32.45 11.46
CA LEU A 79 -31.46 -32.35 12.23
C LEU A 79 -30.23 -32.29 11.32
N THR A 80 -30.26 -32.96 10.16
CA THR A 80 -29.12 -32.99 9.23
C THR A 80 -29.04 -31.75 8.36
N ARG A 81 -30.14 -31.06 8.04
CA ARG A 81 -30.13 -29.87 7.16
C ARG A 81 -29.20 -28.77 7.66
N PRO A 82 -29.31 -28.24 8.90
CA PRO A 82 -28.41 -27.16 9.36
C PRO A 82 -26.93 -27.56 9.37
N LEU A 83 -26.62 -28.79 9.79
CA LEU A 83 -25.26 -29.34 9.82
C LEU A 83 -24.70 -29.55 8.40
N SER A 84 -25.55 -30.01 7.47
CA SER A 84 -25.19 -30.21 6.07
C SER A 84 -25.03 -28.90 5.31
N THR A 85 -25.84 -27.88 5.61
CA THR A 85 -25.71 -26.52 5.07
C THR A 85 -24.41 -25.86 5.54
N HIS A 86 -24.05 -26.03 6.81
CA HIS A 86 -22.75 -25.59 7.33
C HIS A 86 -21.59 -26.34 6.65
N SER A 87 -21.72 -27.65 6.42
CA SER A 87 -20.71 -28.43 5.70
C SER A 87 -20.58 -28.01 4.23
N LEU A 88 -21.69 -27.65 3.56
CA LEU A 88 -21.72 -27.12 2.20
C LEU A 88 -21.02 -25.77 2.14
N SER A 89 -21.32 -24.86 3.08
CA SER A 89 -20.67 -23.55 3.17
C SER A 89 -19.17 -23.69 3.42
N ARG A 90 -18.77 -24.60 4.32
CA ARG A 90 -17.35 -24.87 4.61
C ARG A 90 -16.62 -25.44 3.41
N LEU A 91 -17.24 -26.39 2.70
CA LEU A 91 -16.66 -26.95 1.49
C LEU A 91 -16.58 -25.91 0.35
N ALA A 92 -17.61 -25.09 0.18
CA ALA A 92 -17.60 -24.00 -0.80
C ALA A 92 -16.47 -23.00 -0.50
N ALA A 93 -16.20 -22.71 0.78
CA ALA A 93 -15.05 -21.89 1.18
C ALA A 93 -13.71 -22.57 0.87
N SER A 94 -13.59 -23.89 1.08
CA SER A 94 -12.39 -24.64 0.67
C SER A 94 -12.18 -24.65 -0.85
N ILE A 95 -13.25 -24.80 -1.63
CA ILE A 95 -13.19 -24.73 -3.10
C ILE A 95 -12.78 -23.32 -3.54
N GLU A 96 -13.38 -22.28 -2.96
CA GLU A 96 -13.03 -20.88 -3.26
C GLU A 96 -11.56 -20.58 -2.97
N TYR A 97 -11.04 -21.11 -1.87
CA TYR A 97 -9.63 -20.98 -1.49
C TYR A 97 -8.68 -21.60 -2.52
N GLU A 98 -8.96 -22.84 -2.94
CA GLU A 98 -8.18 -23.53 -3.97
C GLU A 98 -8.23 -22.79 -5.32
N ILE A 99 -9.43 -22.35 -5.73
CA ILE A 99 -9.62 -21.55 -6.95
C ILE A 99 -8.79 -20.26 -6.89
N GLN A 100 -8.79 -19.56 -5.75
CA GLN A 100 -7.99 -18.34 -5.59
C GLN A 100 -6.49 -18.64 -5.65
N GLY A 101 -6.02 -19.73 -5.04
CA GLY A 101 -4.61 -20.13 -5.12
C GLY A 101 -4.17 -20.41 -6.57
N TRP A 102 -5.07 -20.96 -7.37
CA TRP A 102 -4.87 -21.17 -8.81
C TRP A 102 -4.81 -19.86 -9.60
N ILE A 103 -5.76 -18.96 -9.37
CA ILE A 103 -5.75 -17.62 -9.99
C ILE A 103 -4.47 -16.88 -9.61
N ASP A 104 -4.09 -16.90 -8.33
CA ASP A 104 -2.86 -16.29 -7.83
C ASP A 104 -1.63 -16.85 -8.56
N ARG A 105 -1.57 -18.17 -8.77
CA ARG A 105 -0.48 -18.81 -9.52
C ARG A 105 -0.35 -18.31 -10.94
N GLU A 106 -1.43 -18.39 -11.71
CA GLU A 106 -1.40 -18.02 -13.12
C GLU A 106 -1.13 -16.52 -13.31
N THR A 107 -1.79 -15.67 -12.51
CA THR A 107 -1.59 -14.21 -12.57
C THR A 107 -0.16 -13.80 -12.20
N LEU A 108 0.44 -14.41 -11.17
CA LEU A 108 1.82 -14.09 -10.80
C LEU A 108 2.85 -14.64 -11.79
N LEU A 109 2.60 -15.77 -12.45
CA LEU A 109 3.45 -16.28 -13.53
C LEU A 109 3.42 -15.36 -14.76
N ALA A 110 2.22 -14.91 -15.15
CA ALA A 110 2.04 -13.94 -16.24
C ALA A 110 2.72 -12.61 -15.91
N LEU A 111 2.56 -12.11 -14.68
CA LEU A 111 3.24 -10.92 -14.20
C LEU A 111 4.77 -11.11 -14.23
N SER A 112 5.30 -12.19 -13.66
CA SER A 112 6.74 -12.49 -13.64
C SER A 112 7.35 -12.50 -15.05
N THR A 113 6.62 -13.03 -16.02
CA THR A 113 7.03 -13.04 -17.43
C THR A 113 7.06 -11.62 -18.00
N SER A 114 5.99 -10.85 -17.78
CA SER A 114 5.85 -9.48 -18.30
C SER A 114 6.85 -8.49 -17.68
N LEU A 115 7.25 -8.70 -16.43
CA LEU A 115 8.27 -7.90 -15.76
C LEU A 115 9.66 -8.03 -16.41
N ARG A 116 9.93 -9.08 -17.21
CA ARG A 116 11.20 -9.24 -17.93
C ARG A 116 11.33 -8.29 -19.11
N ASN A 117 10.21 -7.93 -19.74
CA ASN A 117 10.14 -7.04 -20.90
C ASN A 117 9.12 -5.92 -20.65
N PRO A 118 9.38 -5.00 -19.71
CA PRO A 118 8.36 -4.09 -19.19
C PRO A 118 7.85 -3.05 -20.21
N ASN A 119 8.57 -2.88 -21.33
CA ASN A 119 8.24 -1.91 -22.38
C ASN A 119 7.44 -2.51 -23.56
N GLU A 120 7.21 -3.82 -23.61
CA GLU A 120 6.47 -4.46 -24.71
C GLU A 120 4.97 -4.12 -24.67
N ASN A 121 4.32 -4.22 -23.51
CA ASN A 121 2.91 -3.87 -23.34
C ASN A 121 2.67 -3.14 -22.01
N ILE A 122 2.93 -1.83 -22.00
CA ILE A 122 2.85 -0.98 -20.81
C ILE A 122 1.46 -1.02 -20.15
N ASN A 123 0.38 -0.97 -20.94
CA ASN A 123 -0.98 -0.92 -20.39
C ASN A 123 -1.37 -2.24 -19.72
N GLU A 124 -1.01 -3.36 -20.34
CA GLU A 124 -1.27 -4.69 -19.77
C GLU A 124 -0.44 -4.91 -18.51
N LEU A 125 0.85 -4.54 -18.53
CA LEU A 125 1.71 -4.64 -17.34
C LEU A 125 1.19 -3.79 -16.18
N VAL A 126 0.75 -2.56 -16.45
CA VAL A 126 0.12 -1.69 -15.44
C VAL A 126 -1.13 -2.34 -14.86
N ALA A 127 -1.97 -2.98 -15.69
CA ALA A 127 -3.15 -3.70 -15.23
C ALA A 127 -2.77 -4.90 -14.33
N MET A 128 -1.77 -5.69 -14.72
CA MET A 128 -1.28 -6.82 -13.92
C MET A 128 -0.67 -6.37 -12.59
N LEU A 129 0.11 -5.28 -12.58
CA LEU A 129 0.65 -4.68 -11.35
C LEU A 129 -0.46 -4.18 -10.42
N THR A 130 -1.51 -3.58 -10.99
CA THR A 130 -2.69 -3.12 -10.26
C THR A 130 -3.42 -4.31 -9.63
N GLN A 131 -3.70 -5.36 -10.42
CA GLN A 131 -4.35 -6.58 -9.94
C GLN A 131 -3.53 -7.24 -8.83
N PHE A 132 -2.21 -7.31 -8.97
CA PHE A 132 -1.32 -7.85 -7.96
C PHE A 132 -1.36 -7.04 -6.66
N ARG A 133 -1.26 -5.71 -6.77
CA ARG A 133 -1.37 -4.79 -5.62
C ARG A 133 -2.68 -5.00 -4.87
N ASP A 134 -3.80 -4.99 -5.60
CA ASP A 134 -5.13 -5.15 -5.02
C ASP A 134 -5.27 -6.53 -4.37
N ARG A 135 -4.67 -7.58 -4.96
CA ARG A 135 -4.67 -8.93 -4.40
C ARG A 135 -3.90 -9.02 -3.09
N VAL A 136 -2.70 -8.44 -2.98
CA VAL A 136 -1.93 -8.46 -1.72
C VAL A 136 -2.56 -7.55 -0.65
N SER A 137 -3.29 -6.51 -1.04
CA SER A 137 -4.04 -5.65 -0.11
C SER A 137 -5.28 -6.31 0.52
N GLN A 138 -5.75 -7.45 0.00
CA GLN A 138 -6.89 -8.18 0.58
C GLN A 138 -6.57 -8.89 1.90
N GLY A 139 -5.30 -8.94 2.29
CA GLY A 139 -4.86 -9.53 3.54
C GLY A 139 -3.84 -10.66 3.35
N PHE A 140 -3.21 -11.04 4.46
CA PHE A 140 -2.12 -12.00 4.46
C PHE A 140 -2.56 -13.40 3.99
N ASN A 141 -1.80 -13.99 3.08
CA ASN A 141 -1.97 -15.36 2.62
C ASN A 141 -0.59 -16.04 2.46
N ARG A 142 -0.44 -17.23 3.04
CA ARG A 142 0.85 -17.91 3.13
C ARG A 142 1.31 -18.46 1.78
N GLU A 143 0.42 -19.08 1.00
CA GLU A 143 0.74 -19.63 -0.31
C GLU A 143 1.11 -18.54 -1.31
N LEU A 144 0.39 -17.42 -1.30
CA LEU A 144 0.68 -16.25 -2.11
C LEU A 144 2.06 -15.68 -1.76
N GLN A 145 2.41 -15.57 -0.47
CA GLN A 145 3.75 -15.14 -0.07
C GLN A 145 4.83 -16.10 -0.61
N ASP A 146 4.65 -17.40 -0.42
CA ASP A 146 5.59 -18.42 -0.91
C ASP A 146 5.78 -18.32 -2.43
N LEU A 147 4.70 -18.09 -3.17
CA LEU A 147 4.74 -17.88 -4.61
C LEU A 147 5.47 -16.59 -5.01
N VAL A 148 5.17 -15.46 -4.36
CA VAL A 148 5.87 -14.17 -4.55
C VAL A 148 7.38 -14.33 -4.36
N LEU A 149 7.79 -15.07 -3.33
CA LEU A 149 9.19 -15.34 -3.01
C LEU A 149 9.84 -16.27 -4.04
N LYS A 150 9.18 -17.37 -4.41
CA LYS A 150 9.66 -18.32 -5.43
C LYS A 150 9.89 -17.64 -6.78
N LEU A 151 9.00 -16.74 -7.17
CA LEU A 151 9.08 -15.97 -8.41
C LEU A 151 10.00 -14.74 -8.31
N LYS A 152 10.57 -14.45 -7.13
CA LYS A 152 11.43 -13.28 -6.88
C LYS A 152 10.80 -11.97 -7.37
N LEU A 153 9.49 -11.81 -7.14
CA LEU A 153 8.76 -10.67 -7.67
C LEU A 153 9.27 -9.35 -7.10
N PHE A 154 9.63 -9.30 -5.80
CA PHE A 154 10.18 -8.09 -5.20
C PHE A 154 11.43 -7.60 -5.96
N SER A 155 12.42 -8.48 -6.20
CA SER A 155 13.64 -8.12 -6.93
C SER A 155 13.35 -7.67 -8.37
N SER A 156 12.34 -8.26 -9.00
CA SER A 156 11.91 -7.88 -10.35
C SER A 156 11.27 -6.49 -10.35
N LEU A 157 10.41 -6.19 -9.36
CA LEU A 157 9.80 -4.87 -9.18
C LEU A 157 10.84 -3.80 -8.86
N GLU A 158 11.80 -4.11 -8.00
CA GLU A 158 12.90 -3.20 -7.67
C GLU A 158 13.77 -2.91 -8.90
N THR A 159 14.06 -3.91 -9.73
CA THR A 159 14.81 -3.71 -10.99
C THR A 159 14.08 -2.74 -11.92
N ILE A 160 12.76 -2.89 -12.07
CA ILE A 160 11.95 -1.98 -12.88
C ILE A 160 11.93 -0.56 -12.29
N LEU A 161 11.76 -0.45 -10.97
CA LEU A 161 11.74 0.85 -10.29
C LEU A 161 13.04 1.64 -10.55
N LEU A 162 14.17 0.94 -10.61
CA LEU A 162 15.50 1.50 -10.87
C LEU A 162 15.80 1.78 -12.35
N ASP A 163 15.08 1.15 -13.28
CA ASP A 163 15.35 1.29 -14.70
C ASP A 163 14.79 2.62 -15.23
N GLU A 164 15.65 3.63 -15.37
CA GLU A 164 15.31 4.93 -15.95
C GLU A 164 14.81 4.86 -17.40
N LYS A 165 15.05 3.75 -18.12
CA LYS A 165 14.53 3.53 -19.47
C LYS A 165 13.11 2.94 -19.46
N CYS A 166 12.65 2.45 -18.31
CA CYS A 166 11.29 1.97 -18.17
C CYS A 166 10.33 3.16 -18.09
N ALA A 167 9.14 3.01 -18.69
CA ALA A 167 8.14 4.07 -18.66
C ALA A 167 7.76 4.43 -17.22
N ASP A 168 7.70 5.73 -16.91
CA ASP A 168 7.45 6.24 -15.55
C ASP A 168 6.19 5.63 -14.92
N ARG A 169 5.12 5.50 -15.69
CA ARG A 169 3.87 4.87 -15.23
C ARG A 169 4.07 3.44 -14.73
N VAL A 170 4.95 2.66 -15.36
CA VAL A 170 5.26 1.29 -14.91
C VAL A 170 6.10 1.33 -13.64
N ARG A 171 7.10 2.22 -13.58
CA ARG A 171 7.95 2.42 -12.40
C ARG A 171 7.13 2.84 -11.18
N GLU A 172 6.17 3.75 -11.36
CA GLU A 172 5.25 4.18 -10.31
C GLU A 172 4.38 3.04 -9.81
N GLN A 173 3.81 2.23 -10.71
CA GLN A 173 3.04 1.05 -10.31
C GLN A 173 3.90 -0.01 -9.63
N ALA A 174 5.17 -0.17 -10.02
CA ALA A 174 6.10 -1.04 -9.31
C ALA A 174 6.35 -0.53 -7.88
N GLY A 175 6.51 0.79 -7.68
CA GLY A 175 6.61 1.41 -6.36
C GLY A 175 5.37 1.16 -5.49
N LEU A 176 4.17 1.29 -6.07
CA LEU A 176 2.92 0.98 -5.36
C LEU A 176 2.80 -0.50 -4.98
N ALA A 177 3.22 -1.40 -5.87
CA ALA A 177 3.27 -2.84 -5.58
C ALA A 177 4.28 -3.15 -4.46
N VAL A 178 5.45 -2.50 -4.44
CA VAL A 178 6.43 -2.61 -3.35
C VAL A 178 5.83 -2.16 -2.02
N ALA A 179 5.17 -1.00 -1.96
CA ALA A 179 4.51 -0.55 -0.74
C ALA A 179 3.41 -1.52 -0.27
N ALA A 180 2.63 -2.07 -1.19
CA ALA A 180 1.60 -3.04 -0.87
C ALA A 180 2.18 -4.37 -0.33
N LEU A 181 3.33 -4.82 -0.84
CA LEU A 181 4.05 -5.97 -0.30
C LEU A 181 4.53 -5.77 1.14
N ILE A 182 4.98 -4.55 1.48
CA ILE A 182 5.35 -4.21 2.85
C ILE A 182 4.14 -4.25 3.78
N GLY A 183 2.98 -3.77 3.31
CA GLY A 183 1.70 -3.89 4.03
C GLY A 183 1.22 -5.33 4.18
N PHE A 184 1.50 -6.18 3.18
CA PHE A 184 1.13 -7.59 3.17
C PHE A 184 1.93 -8.43 4.17
N ASN A 185 3.26 -8.24 4.23
CA ASN A 185 4.10 -8.79 5.30
C ASN A 185 5.36 -7.97 5.52
N LYS A 186 5.35 -7.16 6.59
CA LYS A 186 6.48 -6.30 6.97
C LYS A 186 7.76 -7.10 7.25
N ASP A 187 7.65 -8.24 7.94
CA ASP A 187 8.81 -9.01 8.42
C ASP A 187 9.64 -9.63 7.29
N VAL A 188 9.01 -9.84 6.12
CA VAL A 188 9.65 -10.47 4.96
C VAL A 188 10.26 -9.44 4.00
N PHE A 189 9.58 -8.32 3.77
CA PHE A 189 9.93 -7.42 2.68
C PHE A 189 10.68 -6.15 3.14
N VAL A 190 10.60 -5.77 4.42
CA VAL A 190 11.31 -4.56 4.91
C VAL A 190 12.81 -4.65 4.74
N GLY A 191 13.41 -5.81 5.00
CA GLY A 191 14.84 -6.00 4.79
C GLY A 191 15.25 -5.74 3.34
N GLN A 192 14.42 -6.13 2.37
CA GLN A 192 14.71 -5.92 0.95
C GLN A 192 14.66 -4.43 0.59
N VAL A 193 13.70 -3.67 1.13
CA VAL A 193 13.63 -2.21 0.92
C VAL A 193 14.84 -1.50 1.54
N LEU A 194 15.20 -1.84 2.79
CA LEU A 194 16.27 -1.16 3.53
C LEU A 194 17.67 -1.47 3.00
N MET A 195 17.88 -2.64 2.42
CA MET A 195 19.18 -3.03 1.84
C MET A 195 19.30 -2.65 0.37
N GLY A 196 18.22 -2.19 -0.26
CA GLY A 196 18.11 -1.94 -1.68
C GLY A 196 18.13 -0.45 -2.04
N PRO A 197 18.33 -0.11 -3.32
CA PRO A 197 18.30 1.27 -3.80
C PRO A 197 16.88 1.85 -3.97
N THR A 198 15.84 1.16 -3.48
CA THR A 198 14.43 1.54 -3.59
C THR A 198 14.16 2.99 -3.15
N VAL A 199 14.71 3.42 -2.01
CA VAL A 199 14.50 4.79 -1.48
C VAL A 199 15.05 5.83 -2.46
N ARG A 200 16.29 5.67 -2.90
CA ARG A 200 16.94 6.56 -3.87
C ARG A 200 16.16 6.64 -5.17
N ALA A 201 15.65 5.51 -5.67
CA ALA A 201 14.85 5.47 -6.88
C ALA A 201 13.58 6.31 -6.75
N LEU A 202 12.82 6.13 -5.67
CA LEU A 202 11.57 6.87 -5.42
C LEU A 202 11.80 8.37 -5.29
N VAL A 203 12.86 8.79 -4.58
CA VAL A 203 13.21 10.20 -4.43
C VAL A 203 13.67 10.79 -5.77
N SER A 204 14.46 10.05 -6.55
CA SER A 204 14.97 10.51 -7.85
C SER A 204 13.88 10.65 -8.90
N MET A 205 12.82 9.83 -8.85
CA MET A 205 11.67 9.96 -9.74
C MET A 205 10.92 11.28 -9.53
N GLY A 206 10.84 11.77 -8.29
CA GLY A 206 10.23 13.06 -7.96
C GLY A 206 8.80 13.22 -8.47
N SER A 207 8.02 12.14 -8.57
CA SER A 207 6.63 12.18 -9.02
C SER A 207 5.66 12.12 -7.84
N VAL A 208 4.42 12.53 -8.07
CA VAL A 208 3.34 12.48 -7.06
C VAL A 208 3.22 11.05 -6.49
N LEU A 209 3.15 10.04 -7.35
CA LEU A 209 3.03 8.65 -6.92
C LEU A 209 4.28 8.13 -6.21
N SER A 210 5.49 8.52 -6.66
CA SER A 210 6.72 8.07 -5.99
C SER A 210 6.85 8.63 -4.57
N LEU A 211 6.41 9.87 -4.35
CA LEU A 211 6.37 10.48 -3.01
C LEU A 211 5.27 9.89 -2.13
N GLU A 212 4.11 9.54 -2.69
CA GLU A 212 3.07 8.82 -1.95
C GLU A 212 3.57 7.46 -1.46
N VAL A 213 4.25 6.71 -2.34
CA VAL A 213 4.91 5.45 -1.99
C VAL A 213 5.94 5.68 -0.88
N LEU A 214 6.83 6.67 -1.03
CA LEU A 214 7.83 7.00 -0.02
C LEU A 214 7.18 7.31 1.35
N CYS A 215 6.13 8.14 1.37
CA CYS A 215 5.38 8.44 2.58
C CYS A 215 4.74 7.17 3.19
N SER A 216 4.19 6.29 2.37
CA SER A 216 3.61 5.02 2.82
C SER A 216 4.68 4.15 3.46
N LEU A 217 5.85 4.02 2.81
CA LEU A 217 6.97 3.26 3.33
C LEU A 217 7.48 3.85 4.66
N ILE A 218 7.58 5.17 4.81
CA ILE A 218 7.99 5.80 6.07
C ILE A 218 7.03 5.41 7.19
N ARG A 219 5.71 5.44 6.97
CA ARG A 219 4.73 5.04 8.00
C ARG A 219 4.82 3.56 8.34
N SER A 220 4.97 2.71 7.32
CA SER A 220 4.99 1.27 7.51
C SER A 220 6.28 0.80 8.18
N ILE A 221 7.42 1.36 7.80
CA ILE A 221 8.76 0.92 8.25
C ILE A 221 9.23 1.71 9.47
N ARG A 222 8.91 3.00 9.54
CA ARG A 222 9.26 3.98 10.59
C ARG A 222 10.74 4.36 10.57
N SER A 223 11.33 4.60 11.75
CA SER A 223 12.70 5.10 11.91
C SER A 223 13.76 4.39 11.06
N PRO A 224 13.75 3.05 10.88
CA PRO A 224 14.74 2.40 10.02
C PRO A 224 14.76 2.92 8.57
N LEU A 225 13.60 3.29 8.01
CA LEU A 225 13.57 3.86 6.67
C LEU A 225 14.03 5.32 6.66
N VAL A 226 13.69 6.08 7.70
CA VAL A 226 14.16 7.48 7.81
C VAL A 226 15.69 7.53 7.97
N ASP A 227 16.25 6.58 8.71
CA ASP A 227 17.70 6.40 8.82
C ASP A 227 18.33 6.11 7.45
N GLU A 228 17.66 5.31 6.60
CA GLU A 228 18.12 5.01 5.24
C GLU A 228 17.99 6.23 4.29
N ILE A 229 16.97 7.07 4.47
CA ILE A 229 16.83 8.33 3.72
C ILE A 229 17.98 9.30 4.11
N GLU A 230 18.32 9.37 5.39
CA GLU A 230 19.40 10.21 5.91
C GLU A 230 20.77 9.70 5.45
N SER A 231 21.05 8.41 5.62
CA SER A 231 22.35 7.79 5.29
C SER A 231 22.70 7.90 3.80
N ASN A 232 21.68 7.85 2.93
CA ASN A 232 21.82 8.04 1.50
C ASN A 232 21.91 9.51 1.07
N GLY A 233 21.73 10.47 2.00
CA GLY A 233 21.75 11.89 1.69
C GLY A 233 20.56 12.35 0.86
N GLU A 234 19.40 11.69 0.96
CA GLU A 234 18.22 11.99 0.15
C GLU A 234 17.33 13.09 0.77
N ILE A 235 17.55 13.47 2.04
CA ILE A 235 16.80 14.54 2.73
C ILE A 235 16.79 15.86 1.94
N PRO A 236 17.94 16.40 1.45
CA PRO A 236 17.93 17.62 0.64
C PRO A 236 17.12 17.51 -0.64
N ARG A 237 17.08 16.32 -1.26
CA ARG A 237 16.30 16.10 -2.49
C ARG A 237 14.80 16.10 -2.21
N VAL A 238 14.36 15.46 -1.14
CA VAL A 238 12.96 15.54 -0.68
C VAL A 238 12.59 16.99 -0.37
N MET A 239 13.47 17.73 0.31
CA MET A 239 13.24 19.14 0.62
C MET A 239 13.22 20.03 -0.62
N ALA A 240 14.03 19.74 -1.64
CA ALA A 240 14.04 20.49 -2.89
C ALA A 240 12.67 20.48 -3.59
N LEU A 241 11.88 19.41 -3.42
CA LEU A 241 10.53 19.28 -3.97
C LEU A 241 9.51 20.25 -3.34
N LEU A 242 9.81 20.84 -2.18
CA LEU A 242 9.04 21.97 -1.62
C LEU A 242 9.11 23.23 -2.50
N ASN A 243 10.05 23.28 -3.45
CA ASN A 243 10.17 24.36 -4.44
C ASN A 243 9.57 23.97 -5.81
N SER A 244 8.86 22.85 -5.91
CA SER A 244 8.24 22.42 -7.18
C SER A 244 7.22 23.44 -7.68
N ALA A 245 7.05 23.57 -9.00
CA ALA A 245 5.94 24.32 -9.57
C ALA A 245 4.59 23.60 -9.39
N ASP A 246 4.63 22.28 -9.19
CA ASP A 246 3.44 21.46 -8.94
C ASP A 246 3.05 21.52 -7.45
N LEU A 247 1.90 22.12 -7.17
CA LEU A 247 1.34 22.21 -5.82
C LEU A 247 1.15 20.82 -5.18
N GLN A 248 0.69 19.82 -5.93
CA GLN A 248 0.50 18.48 -5.37
C GLN A 248 1.84 17.89 -4.91
N LEU A 249 2.89 18.10 -5.70
CA LEU A 249 4.23 17.65 -5.34
C LEU A 249 4.78 18.39 -4.11
N GLN A 250 4.56 19.70 -4.00
CA GLN A 250 4.92 20.46 -2.79
C GLN A 250 4.18 19.96 -1.55
N VAL A 251 2.88 19.68 -1.66
CA VAL A 251 2.07 19.17 -0.55
C VAL A 251 2.54 17.79 -0.10
N LEU A 252 2.85 16.90 -1.05
CA LEU A 252 3.40 15.58 -0.74
C LEU A 252 4.83 15.65 -0.18
N ALA A 253 5.65 16.57 -0.67
CA ALA A 253 6.98 16.83 -0.10
C ALA A 253 6.86 17.32 1.36
N LEU A 254 5.93 18.23 1.65
CA LEU A 254 5.63 18.64 3.02
C LEU A 254 5.18 17.45 3.87
N LYS A 255 4.27 16.63 3.35
CA LYS A 255 3.83 15.41 4.04
C LYS A 255 5.01 14.48 4.34
N CYS A 256 5.92 14.27 3.38
CA CYS A 256 7.11 13.46 3.59
C CYS A 256 8.02 14.04 4.68
N VAL A 257 8.25 15.36 4.66
CA VAL A 257 9.02 16.06 5.70
C VAL A 257 8.39 15.91 7.09
N MET A 258 7.06 15.96 7.19
CA MET A 258 6.34 15.76 8.45
C MET A 258 6.55 14.34 8.98
N GLU A 259 6.47 13.33 8.11
CA GLU A 259 6.71 11.92 8.48
C GLU A 259 8.17 11.67 8.89
N ILE A 260 9.13 12.29 8.19
CA ILE A 260 10.55 12.29 8.59
C ILE A 260 10.71 12.94 9.96
N GLY A 261 10.04 14.05 10.23
CA GLY A 261 10.06 14.70 11.55
C GLY A 261 9.47 13.82 12.66
N TYR A 262 8.40 13.08 12.37
CA TYR A 262 7.73 12.21 13.35
C TYR A 262 8.55 10.95 13.68
N PHE A 263 9.08 10.25 12.67
CA PHE A 263 9.80 8.98 12.87
C PHE A 263 11.32 9.12 12.94
N GLY A 264 11.87 10.25 12.49
CA GLY A 264 13.30 10.47 12.35
C GLY A 264 14.02 10.62 13.68
N ARG A 265 15.21 10.04 13.75
CA ARG A 265 16.13 10.26 14.85
C ARG A 265 16.79 11.64 14.70
N LYS A 266 17.60 11.99 15.71
CA LYS A 266 18.23 13.30 15.84
C LYS A 266 18.96 13.71 14.55
N GLU A 267 19.69 12.79 13.94
CA GLU A 267 20.52 13.00 12.76
C GLU A 267 19.68 13.46 11.56
N ALA A 268 18.54 12.81 11.30
CA ALA A 268 17.63 13.17 10.22
C ALA A 268 16.99 14.55 10.43
N VAL A 269 16.61 14.87 11.67
CA VAL A 269 16.04 16.18 12.02
C VAL A 269 17.09 17.29 11.92
N GLU A 270 18.32 17.05 12.40
CA GLU A 270 19.44 17.98 12.23
C GLU A 270 19.76 18.21 10.76
N ALA A 271 19.74 17.17 9.92
CA ALA A 271 19.93 17.30 8.48
C ALA A 271 18.88 18.22 7.85
N MET A 272 17.59 18.06 8.18
CA MET A 272 16.53 18.95 7.70
C MET A 272 16.72 20.41 8.15
N VAL A 273 17.04 20.63 9.43
CA VAL A 273 17.25 21.99 9.97
C VAL A 273 18.50 22.65 9.38
N LYS A 274 19.56 21.87 9.16
CA LYS A 274 20.80 22.34 8.53
C LYS A 274 20.58 22.73 7.06
N GLU A 275 19.75 21.98 6.34
CA GLU A 275 19.37 22.23 4.95
C GLU A 275 18.36 23.40 4.81
N GLY A 276 17.99 24.05 5.92
CA GLY A 276 17.17 25.26 5.89
C GLY A 276 15.67 24.98 5.83
N LEU A 277 15.21 23.85 6.37
CA LEU A 277 13.78 23.49 6.35
C LEU A 277 12.90 24.57 6.97
N LEU A 278 13.32 25.14 8.10
CA LEU A 278 12.47 26.09 8.84
C LEU A 278 12.28 27.40 8.08
N GLU A 279 13.35 27.88 7.45
CA GLU A 279 13.31 29.02 6.54
C GLU A 279 12.31 28.76 5.40
N LYS A 280 12.34 27.54 4.83
CA LYS A 280 11.41 27.15 3.77
C LYS A 280 9.96 27.05 4.26
N LEU A 281 9.72 26.50 5.44
CA LEU A 281 8.37 26.41 6.02
C LEU A 281 7.78 27.80 6.32
N VAL A 282 8.60 28.74 6.79
CA VAL A 282 8.16 30.14 7.00
C VAL A 282 7.77 30.79 5.66
N GLU A 283 8.55 30.57 4.60
CA GLU A 283 8.22 31.04 3.25
C GLU A 283 6.90 30.43 2.73
N LEU A 284 6.71 29.12 2.87
CA LEU A 284 5.48 28.43 2.44
C LEU A 284 4.26 28.88 3.25
N GLN A 285 4.40 29.09 4.55
CA GLN A 285 3.32 29.57 5.41
C GLN A 285 2.89 31.00 5.03
N ARG A 286 3.78 31.81 4.44
CA ARG A 286 3.47 33.14 3.92
C ARG A 286 2.82 33.13 2.54
N SER A 287 2.93 32.03 1.79
CA SER A 287 2.42 31.93 0.43
C SER A 287 0.88 31.99 0.35
N GLU A 288 0.33 32.12 -0.85
CA GLU A 288 -1.11 32.09 -1.11
C GLU A 288 -1.79 30.80 -0.58
N ASN A 289 -1.08 29.68 -0.65
CA ASN A 289 -1.51 28.38 -0.13
C ASN A 289 -1.13 28.15 1.35
N GLY A 290 -0.59 29.19 2.00
CA GLY A 290 -0.25 29.25 3.42
C GLY A 290 -1.35 29.91 4.25
N GLY A 291 -0.96 30.47 5.39
CA GLY A 291 -1.84 31.07 6.38
C GLY A 291 -1.56 30.59 7.80
N ASP A 292 -2.31 31.12 8.76
CA ASP A 292 -2.35 30.61 10.12
C ASP A 292 -3.63 29.80 10.36
N LEU A 293 -3.58 28.90 11.34
CA LEU A 293 -4.73 28.13 11.80
C LEU A 293 -5.43 28.83 12.97
N ILE A 294 -5.03 30.06 13.33
CA ILE A 294 -5.59 30.84 14.45
C ILE A 294 -6.95 31.45 14.05
N GLU A 295 -7.15 31.81 12.78
CA GLU A 295 -8.41 32.36 12.27
C GLU A 295 -9.50 31.30 11.99
N ILE A 296 -9.25 30.03 12.30
CA ILE A 296 -10.22 28.95 12.11
C ILE A 296 -11.35 29.10 13.12
N GLY A 297 -12.44 29.74 12.71
CA GLY A 297 -13.68 29.81 13.49
C GLY A 297 -14.33 28.42 13.67
N LYS A 298 -15.47 28.18 13.01
CA LYS A 298 -16.19 26.89 13.08
C LYS A 298 -15.81 25.90 11.98
N GLU A 299 -14.86 26.27 11.10
CA GLU A 299 -14.46 25.40 10.00
C GLU A 299 -13.63 24.21 10.49
N ARG A 300 -13.80 23.06 9.83
CA ARG A 300 -13.00 21.88 10.14
C ARG A 300 -11.58 22.11 9.64
N VAL A 301 -10.58 21.82 10.47
CA VAL A 301 -9.15 21.90 10.11
C VAL A 301 -8.84 21.19 8.79
N SER A 302 -9.52 20.08 8.49
CA SER A 302 -9.36 19.36 7.22
C SER A 302 -9.74 20.19 5.99
N ALA A 303 -10.84 20.95 6.05
CA ALA A 303 -11.29 21.80 4.94
C ALA A 303 -10.36 23.00 4.73
N VAL A 304 -9.77 23.52 5.82
CA VAL A 304 -8.78 24.60 5.76
C VAL A 304 -7.50 24.10 5.09
N LEU A 305 -7.01 22.92 5.47
CA LEU A 305 -5.80 22.33 4.89
C LEU A 305 -5.97 21.89 3.43
N GLU A 306 -7.19 21.63 2.96
CA GLU A 306 -7.47 21.40 1.54
C GLU A 306 -7.28 22.68 0.70
N ARG A 307 -7.58 23.86 1.26
CA ARG A 307 -7.43 25.16 0.60
C ARG A 307 -6.04 25.76 0.80
N HIS A 308 -5.53 25.64 2.03
CA HIS A 308 -4.28 26.20 2.52
C HIS A 308 -3.40 25.08 3.10
N PRO A 309 -2.81 24.22 2.25
CA PRO A 309 -2.05 23.06 2.70
C PRO A 309 -0.80 23.41 3.53
N PHE A 310 -0.28 24.63 3.40
CA PHE A 310 0.88 25.12 4.15
C PHE A 310 0.49 25.93 5.40
N ALA A 311 -0.80 26.02 5.73
CA ALA A 311 -1.24 26.73 6.93
C ALA A 311 -0.60 26.12 8.19
N SER A 312 -0.05 27.00 9.02
CA SER A 312 0.73 26.69 10.23
C SER A 312 1.73 25.54 10.06
N CYS A 313 2.37 25.39 8.89
CA CYS A 313 3.25 24.26 8.64
C CYS A 313 4.49 24.26 9.55
N VAL A 314 4.95 25.43 10.03
CA VAL A 314 6.02 25.50 11.03
C VAL A 314 5.57 24.88 12.36
N ALA A 315 4.40 25.27 12.86
CA ALA A 315 3.86 24.73 14.10
C ALA A 315 3.53 23.24 13.98
N ARG A 316 2.94 22.81 12.85
CA ARG A 316 2.69 21.39 12.55
C ARG A 316 3.98 20.57 12.59
N PHE A 317 5.07 21.08 12.01
CA PHE A 317 6.37 20.41 12.09
C PHE A 317 6.88 20.32 13.53
N ALA A 318 6.81 21.41 14.30
CA ALA A 318 7.20 21.39 15.71
C ALA A 318 6.39 20.36 16.52
N VAL A 319 5.08 20.24 16.26
CA VAL A 319 4.22 19.23 16.86
C VAL A 319 4.66 17.82 16.48
N GLN A 320 5.00 17.56 15.20
CA GLN A 320 5.51 16.25 14.78
C GLN A 320 6.79 15.86 15.55
N LEU A 321 7.71 16.80 15.79
CA LEU A 321 8.90 16.52 16.59
C LEU A 321 8.57 16.20 18.05
N GLU A 322 7.57 16.87 18.63
CA GLU A 322 7.19 16.68 20.02
C GLU A 322 6.41 15.38 20.27
N VAL A 323 5.43 15.07 19.43
CA VAL A 323 4.62 13.84 19.56
C VAL A 323 5.27 12.63 18.89
N GLY A 324 6.28 12.85 18.05
CA GLY A 324 6.95 11.84 17.25
C GLY A 324 7.66 10.74 18.03
N GLU A 325 7.88 9.61 17.36
CA GLU A 325 8.50 8.40 17.92
C GLU A 325 10.03 8.44 17.87
N GLY A 326 10.63 9.23 16.97
CA GLY A 326 12.07 9.14 16.68
C GLY A 326 13.00 9.84 17.68
N LEU A 327 12.59 10.99 18.22
CA LEU A 327 13.42 11.81 19.11
C LEU A 327 13.29 11.43 20.59
N ARG A 328 14.39 11.51 21.34
CA ARG A 328 14.35 11.41 22.81
C ARG A 328 13.81 12.70 23.42
N GLN A 329 13.26 12.62 24.63
CA GLN A 329 12.70 13.78 25.34
C GLN A 329 13.66 14.98 25.46
N ARG A 330 14.96 14.72 25.68
CA ARG A 330 15.99 15.78 25.72
C ARG A 330 16.20 16.47 24.37
N GLU A 331 16.09 15.71 23.27
CA GLU A 331 16.26 16.21 21.90
C GLU A 331 15.05 17.04 21.49
N LYS A 332 13.84 16.56 21.79
CA LYS A 332 12.59 17.33 21.63
C LYS A 332 12.66 18.71 22.29
N ARG A 333 13.13 18.76 23.55
CA ARG A 333 13.33 20.01 24.29
C ARG A 333 14.42 20.91 23.69
N ALA A 334 15.42 20.34 23.02
CA ALA A 334 16.52 21.10 22.41
C ALA A 334 16.12 21.72 21.06
N PHE A 335 15.31 21.03 20.26
CA PHE A 335 14.86 21.57 18.97
C PHE A 335 13.84 22.70 19.10
N LYS A 336 12.98 22.70 20.13
CA LYS A 336 11.98 23.76 20.33
C LYS A 336 12.59 25.18 20.35
N PRO A 337 13.61 25.50 21.17
CA PRO A 337 14.24 26.83 21.13
C PRO A 337 15.01 27.09 19.83
N GLU A 338 15.60 26.08 19.21
CA GLU A 338 16.26 26.22 17.90
C GLU A 338 15.26 26.65 16.81
N ILE A 339 14.08 26.02 16.79
CA ILE A 339 12.99 26.38 15.88
C ILE A 339 12.62 27.85 16.05
N LEU A 340 12.40 28.29 17.28
CA LEU A 340 12.02 29.69 17.56
C LEU A 340 13.09 30.69 17.10
N VAL A 341 14.38 30.37 17.28
CA VAL A 341 15.49 31.21 16.80
C VAL A 341 15.49 31.30 15.27
N ARG A 342 15.28 30.17 14.58
CA ARG A 342 15.25 30.09 13.12
C ARG A 342 14.05 30.81 12.53
N VAL A 343 12.87 30.62 13.11
CA VAL A 343 11.64 31.34 12.75
C VAL A 343 11.85 32.85 12.83
N ARG A 344 12.41 33.34 13.95
CA ARG A 344 12.70 34.78 14.10
C ARG A 344 13.63 35.32 13.01
N LYS A 345 14.64 34.55 12.61
CA LYS A 345 15.59 34.93 11.55
C LYS A 345 14.97 34.91 10.16
N ALA A 346 14.04 33.99 9.90
CA ALA A 346 13.39 33.80 8.61
C ALA A 346 12.18 34.72 8.39
N SER A 347 11.63 35.26 9.48
CA SER A 347 10.46 36.14 9.43
C SER A 347 10.82 37.52 8.88
N VAL A 348 9.92 38.12 8.10
CA VAL A 348 10.08 39.46 7.52
C VAL A 348 9.67 40.58 8.48
N SER A 349 9.00 40.24 9.58
CA SER A 349 8.61 41.19 10.63
C SER A 349 8.55 40.54 12.02
N ASP A 350 8.66 41.36 13.06
CA ASP A 350 8.50 40.92 14.44
C ASP A 350 7.07 40.39 14.71
N ALA A 351 6.07 40.94 14.02
CA ALA A 351 4.68 40.48 14.12
C ALA A 351 4.52 39.06 13.58
N GLU A 352 5.06 38.76 12.39
CA GLU A 352 5.05 37.41 11.82
C GLU A 352 5.80 36.43 12.73
N ALA A 353 7.00 36.82 13.19
CA ALA A 353 7.79 35.99 14.10
C ALA A 353 7.02 35.68 15.40
N ALA A 354 6.31 36.66 15.95
CA ALA A 354 5.51 36.50 17.16
C ALA A 354 4.30 35.58 16.94
N THR A 355 3.60 35.72 15.81
CA THR A 355 2.46 34.84 15.45
C THR A 355 2.91 33.39 15.32
N ILE A 356 3.94 33.12 14.50
CA ILE A 356 4.44 31.75 14.30
C ILE A 356 5.00 31.18 15.61
N ALA A 357 5.73 31.99 16.39
CA ALA A 357 6.23 31.56 17.69
C ALA A 357 5.10 31.20 18.67
N ALA A 358 4.01 31.97 18.67
CA ALA A 358 2.84 31.65 19.47
C ALA A 358 2.24 30.30 19.03
N GLU A 359 2.02 30.07 17.73
CA GLU A 359 1.52 28.78 17.23
C GLU A 359 2.41 27.61 17.63
N VAL A 360 3.73 27.76 17.52
CA VAL A 360 4.72 26.75 17.93
C VAL A 360 4.67 26.50 19.44
N LEU A 361 4.47 27.52 20.27
CA LEU A 361 4.41 27.34 21.72
C LEU A 361 3.08 26.72 22.17
N TRP A 362 1.96 27.15 21.61
CA TRP A 362 0.60 26.72 21.97
C TRP A 362 0.24 25.37 21.36
N GLY A 363 0.57 25.13 20.08
CA GLY A 363 0.32 23.85 19.41
C GLY A 363 1.14 22.70 19.99
N SER A 364 2.29 23.03 20.59
CA SER A 364 3.20 22.12 21.28
C SER A 364 3.05 22.17 22.80
N SER A 365 1.83 22.38 23.30
CA SER A 365 1.50 22.30 24.73
C SER A 365 0.62 21.05 24.96
N PRO A 366 0.94 20.19 25.95
CA PRO A 366 0.25 18.91 26.18
C PRO A 366 -1.25 19.03 26.46
#